data_AF-A0A0D0ASK5-F1
#
_entry.id   AF-A0A0D0ASK5-F1
#
_cell.length_a   1.000
_cell.length_b   1.000
_cell.length_c   1.000
_cell.angle_alpha   90.00
_cell.angle_beta   90.00
_cell.angle_gamma   90.00
#
_symmetry.space_group_name_H-M   'P 1'
#
loop_
_entity.id
_entity.type
_entity.pdbx_description
1 polymer ?
#
loop_
_entity_poly.entity_id
_entity_poly.type
_entity_poly.pdbx_seq_one_letter_code
_entity_poly.pdbx_strand_id
1 'polypeptide(L)'
;MAEHYKERLNKKLEDKSRKRPGKKRMKPYSRVLTSEEGRMELMELEAEQAEHERQEEASKQKKATEEQGKCDWRAEQERSQVAFTGAIKTKKLDELRDIAAALRLPETGLKAELLQRIVQFFNGQPELKKNQQYEGLFNPSRSRRWHVEIGNNTTESVPQDMPIHQNLMHTPFGTYQPQPIPQPSMSHIDLPSLGRYVPPPIPQFVPAAGNREEFRVGAEVQMYDGRSQPYSGPYQWQYTHNNNYMDHDA
;
A
#
# COMPACT_ATOMS: atom_id res chain seq x y z
N MET A 1 -9.91 13.11 20.36
CA MET A 1 -10.14 11.79 21.03
C MET A 1 -11.63 11.38 20.99
N ALA A 2 -12.58 12.23 21.39
CA ALA A 2 -14.00 11.88 21.40
C ALA A 2 -14.64 11.64 20.01
N GLU A 3 -14.24 12.41 18.99
CA GLU A 3 -14.72 12.27 17.60
C GLU A 3 -14.42 10.88 17.02
N HIS A 4 -13.17 10.42 17.18
CA HIS A 4 -12.71 9.11 16.71
C HIS A 4 -13.45 7.93 17.37
N TYR A 5 -14.02 8.13 18.57
CA TYR A 5 -14.80 7.10 19.27
C TYR A 5 -16.21 6.98 18.69
N LYS A 6 -16.85 8.10 18.31
CA LYS A 6 -18.16 8.12 17.66
C LYS A 6 -18.11 7.46 16.28
N GLU A 7 -17.08 7.76 15.50
CA GLU A 7 -16.87 7.16 14.18
C GLU A 7 -16.70 5.63 14.26
N ARG A 8 -15.97 5.15 15.27
CA ARG A 8 -15.78 3.72 15.52
C ARG A 8 -17.06 3.00 15.95
N LEU A 9 -17.97 3.68 16.65
CA LEU A 9 -19.27 3.13 17.04
C LEU A 9 -20.26 3.06 15.88
N ASN A 10 -20.32 4.11 15.06
CA ASN A 10 -21.16 4.14 13.86
C ASN A 10 -20.75 3.03 12.88
N LYS A 11 -19.44 2.84 12.67
CA LYS A 11 -18.93 1.75 11.82
C LYS A 11 -19.33 0.36 12.33
N LYS A 12 -19.31 0.13 13.65
CA LYS A 12 -19.75 -1.13 14.26
C LYS A 12 -21.25 -1.40 14.13
N LEU A 13 -22.07 -0.36 14.05
CA LEU A 13 -23.51 -0.50 13.85
C LEU A 13 -23.85 -0.83 12.39
N GLU A 14 -23.14 -0.21 11.44
CA GLU A 14 -23.26 -0.54 10.01
C GLU A 14 -22.79 -1.97 9.69
N ASP A 15 -21.68 -2.41 10.28
CA ASP A 15 -21.18 -3.78 10.07
C ASP A 15 -22.11 -4.85 10.65
N LYS A 16 -22.89 -4.53 11.69
CA LYS A 16 -23.87 -5.44 12.29
C LYS A 16 -25.17 -5.52 11.50
N SER A 17 -25.62 -4.44 10.86
CA SER A 17 -26.83 -4.47 10.02
C SER A 17 -26.61 -5.21 8.70
N ARG A 18 -25.36 -5.32 8.23
CA ARG A 18 -24.98 -6.14 7.07
C ARG A 18 -24.99 -7.63 7.34
N LYS A 19 -24.94 -8.07 8.60
CA LYS A 19 -25.13 -9.49 8.98
C LYS A 19 -26.61 -9.82 9.06
N ARG A 20 -27.29 -9.83 7.91
CA ARG A 20 -28.65 -10.37 7.82
C ARG A 20 -28.61 -11.85 8.24
N PRO A 21 -29.52 -12.32 9.11
CA PRO A 21 -29.61 -13.73 9.47
C PRO A 21 -29.76 -14.52 8.17
N GLY A 22 -28.93 -15.56 8.00
CA GLY A 22 -28.81 -16.31 6.75
C GLY A 22 -30.15 -16.84 6.27
N LYS A 23 -30.85 -16.05 5.45
CA LYS A 23 -32.04 -16.46 4.75
C LYS A 23 -31.57 -17.57 3.82
N LYS A 24 -32.01 -18.80 4.09
CA LYS A 24 -31.71 -19.98 3.25
C LYS A 24 -32.03 -19.59 1.81
N ARG A 25 -31.01 -19.29 1.00
CA ARG A 25 -31.17 -18.97 -0.42
C ARG A 25 -31.65 -20.27 -1.07
N MET A 26 -32.96 -20.40 -1.29
CA MET A 26 -33.46 -21.44 -2.17
C MET A 26 -32.80 -21.25 -3.54
N LYS A 27 -32.37 -22.34 -4.17
CA LYS A 27 -31.79 -22.28 -5.51
C LYS A 27 -32.88 -21.73 -6.45
N PRO A 28 -32.69 -20.54 -7.05
CA PRO A 28 -33.73 -19.83 -7.79
C PRO A 28 -34.22 -20.59 -9.03
N TYR A 29 -33.42 -21.53 -9.54
CA TYR A 29 -33.67 -22.20 -10.82
C TYR A 29 -34.97 -23.01 -10.95
N SER A 30 -35.67 -23.34 -9.85
CA SER A 30 -36.92 -24.13 -9.95
C SER A 30 -38.22 -23.30 -9.98
N ARG A 31 -38.21 -22.07 -9.46
CA ARG A 31 -39.41 -21.21 -9.36
C ARG A 31 -39.48 -20.10 -10.41
N VAL A 32 -38.34 -19.81 -11.04
CA VAL A 32 -38.15 -18.69 -11.95
C VAL A 32 -38.77 -18.92 -13.34
N LEU A 33 -39.02 -20.17 -13.73
CA LEU A 33 -39.46 -20.47 -15.09
C LEU A 33 -40.94 -20.15 -15.38
N THR A 34 -41.78 -19.89 -14.36
CA THR A 34 -43.24 -19.76 -14.57
C THR A 34 -43.88 -18.49 -14.02
N SER A 35 -43.15 -17.65 -13.28
CA SER A 35 -43.70 -16.41 -12.70
C SER A 35 -42.97 -15.18 -13.20
N GLU A 36 -43.71 -14.10 -13.44
CA GLU A 36 -43.17 -12.80 -13.87
C GLU A 36 -42.20 -12.23 -12.81
N GLU A 37 -42.55 -12.40 -11.53
CA GLU A 37 -41.68 -12.04 -10.40
C GLU A 37 -40.32 -12.75 -10.46
N GLY A 38 -40.31 -14.04 -10.81
CA GLY A 38 -39.08 -14.81 -10.94
C GLY A 38 -38.18 -14.34 -12.10
N ARG A 39 -38.76 -13.85 -13.19
CA ARG A 39 -37.99 -13.27 -14.31
C ARG A 39 -37.33 -11.95 -13.92
N MET A 40 -38.02 -11.10 -13.16
CA MET A 40 -37.44 -9.85 -12.65
C MET A 40 -36.30 -10.12 -11.66
N GLU A 41 -36.45 -11.07 -10.74
CA GLU A 41 -35.38 -11.44 -9.79
C GLU A 41 -34.12 -11.96 -10.51
N LEU A 42 -34.27 -12.69 -11.62
CA LEU A 42 -33.13 -13.20 -12.39
C LEU A 42 -32.43 -12.06 -13.15
N MET A 43 -33.19 -11.12 -13.72
CA MET A 43 -32.63 -9.93 -14.38
C MET A 43 -31.88 -9.03 -13.39
N GLU A 44 -32.40 -8.85 -12.18
CA GLU A 44 -31.70 -8.11 -11.11
C GLU A 44 -30.41 -8.81 -10.68
N LEU A 45 -30.43 -10.13 -10.53
CA LEU A 45 -29.27 -10.93 -10.16
C LEU A 45 -28.18 -10.92 -11.24
N GLU A 46 -28.56 -10.98 -12.52
CA GLU A 46 -27.62 -10.82 -13.64
C GLU A 46 -27.02 -9.40 -13.66
N ALA A 47 -27.82 -8.36 -13.39
CA ALA A 47 -27.32 -6.99 -13.30
C ALA A 47 -26.32 -6.81 -12.14
N GLU A 48 -26.61 -7.36 -10.95
CA GLU A 48 -25.69 -7.34 -9.81
C GLU A 48 -24.37 -8.08 -10.12
N GLN A 49 -24.44 -9.22 -10.80
CA GLN A 49 -23.25 -9.97 -11.20
C GLN A 49 -22.42 -9.21 -12.23
N ALA A 50 -23.06 -8.62 -13.25
CA ALA A 50 -22.39 -7.82 -14.26
C ALA A 50 -21.71 -6.58 -13.66
N GLU A 51 -22.32 -5.94 -12.65
CA GLU A 51 -21.70 -4.82 -11.95
C GLU A 51 -20.51 -5.27 -11.08
N HIS A 52 -20.64 -6.38 -10.35
CA HIS A 52 -19.55 -6.95 -9.57
C HIS A 52 -18.35 -7.32 -10.46
N GLU A 53 -18.60 -7.98 -11.59
CA GLU A 53 -17.56 -8.36 -12.55
C GLU A 53 -16.86 -7.10 -13.12
N ARG A 54 -17.64 -6.08 -13.51
CA ARG A 54 -17.09 -4.80 -13.98
C ARG A 54 -16.21 -4.11 -12.92
N GLN A 55 -16.63 -4.13 -11.65
CA GLN A 55 -15.83 -3.57 -10.56
C GLN A 55 -14.54 -4.38 -10.33
N GLU A 56 -14.62 -5.70 -10.42
CA GLU A 56 -13.47 -6.57 -10.24
C GLU A 56 -12.44 -6.36 -11.37
N GLU A 57 -12.88 -6.30 -12.62
CA GLU A 57 -12.04 -5.97 -13.77
C GLU A 57 -11.40 -4.59 -13.65
N ALA A 58 -12.17 -3.57 -13.27
CA ALA A 58 -11.62 -2.23 -13.05
C ALA A 58 -10.57 -2.23 -11.92
N SER A 59 -10.76 -3.03 -10.88
CA SER A 59 -9.78 -3.16 -9.79
C SER A 59 -8.51 -3.89 -10.23
N LYS A 60 -8.63 -4.91 -11.08
CA LYS A 60 -7.50 -5.65 -11.66
C LYS A 60 -6.68 -4.75 -12.58
N GLN A 61 -7.33 -3.96 -13.43
CA GLN A 61 -6.66 -3.02 -14.32
C GLN A 61 -5.91 -1.94 -13.55
N LYS A 62 -6.52 -1.36 -12.49
CA LYS A 62 -5.84 -0.37 -11.63
C LYS A 62 -4.62 -0.95 -10.92
N LYS A 63 -4.67 -2.21 -10.46
CA LYS A 63 -3.51 -2.86 -9.84
C LYS A 63 -2.40 -3.10 -10.86
N ALA A 64 -2.74 -3.55 -12.07
CA ALA A 64 -1.76 -3.78 -13.13
C ALA A 64 -1.04 -2.48 -13.53
N THR A 65 -1.75 -1.35 -13.65
CA THR A 65 -1.12 -0.07 -13.97
C THR A 65 -0.25 0.48 -12.83
N GLU A 66 -0.66 0.28 -11.57
CA GLU A 66 0.16 0.67 -10.40
C GLU A 66 1.44 -0.16 -10.30
N GLU A 67 1.37 -1.46 -10.56
CA GLU A 67 2.55 -2.35 -10.60
C GLU A 67 3.51 -1.95 -11.72
N GLN A 68 2.99 -1.61 -12.90
CA GLN A 68 3.80 -1.11 -14.02
C GLN A 68 4.57 0.16 -13.62
N GLY A 69 3.89 1.13 -12.99
CA GLY A 69 4.53 2.38 -12.56
C GLY A 69 5.63 2.17 -11.51
N LYS A 70 5.51 1.14 -10.65
CA LYS A 70 6.57 0.76 -9.70
C LYS A 70 7.78 0.16 -10.40
N CYS A 71 7.57 -0.68 -11.43
CA CYS A 71 8.66 -1.20 -12.25
C CYS A 71 9.41 -0.07 -12.98
N ASP A 72 8.69 0.87 -13.58
CA ASP A 72 9.30 1.99 -14.31
C ASP A 72 10.09 2.91 -13.36
N TRP A 73 9.53 3.22 -12.19
CA TRP A 73 10.22 4.00 -11.16
C TRP A 73 11.50 3.30 -10.68
N ARG A 74 11.48 1.97 -10.49
CA ARG A 74 12.67 1.20 -10.12
C ARG A 74 13.73 1.21 -11.21
N ALA A 75 13.34 1.04 -12.48
CA ALA A 75 14.27 1.11 -13.60
C ALA A 75 14.95 2.49 -13.70
N GLU A 76 14.21 3.57 -13.39
CA GLU A 76 14.77 4.92 -13.36
C GLU A 76 15.69 5.14 -12.15
N GLN A 77 15.37 4.57 -10.98
CA GLN A 77 16.24 4.62 -9.80
C GLN A 77 17.59 3.93 -10.04
N GLU A 78 17.60 2.81 -10.76
CA GLU A 78 18.85 2.14 -11.16
C GLU A 78 19.72 3.03 -12.06
N ARG A 79 19.10 3.83 -12.93
CA ARG A 79 19.81 4.79 -13.81
C ARG A 79 20.30 6.02 -13.08
N SER A 80 19.49 6.55 -12.17
CA SER A 80 19.71 7.85 -11.53
C SER A 80 20.64 7.80 -10.31
N GLN A 81 21.09 6.61 -9.88
CA GLN A 81 21.99 6.43 -8.72
C GLN A 81 21.52 7.20 -7.47
N VAL A 82 20.21 7.28 -7.26
CA VAL A 82 19.63 8.06 -6.16
C VAL A 82 20.10 7.49 -4.83
N ALA A 83 20.69 8.36 -4.01
CA ALA A 83 21.21 7.96 -2.72
C ALA A 83 20.10 7.67 -1.72
N PHE A 84 20.20 6.51 -1.05
CA PHE A 84 19.31 6.15 0.03
C PHE A 84 19.69 6.94 1.29
N THR A 85 18.73 7.72 1.79
CA THR A 85 18.94 8.61 2.95
C THR A 85 18.34 8.04 4.24
N GLY A 86 18.98 8.31 5.38
CA GLY A 86 18.47 7.95 6.70
C GLY A 86 18.83 6.53 7.13
N ALA A 87 18.72 6.26 8.43
CA ALA A 87 19.18 5.00 9.01
C ALA A 87 18.40 3.79 8.45
N ILE A 88 19.12 2.72 8.08
CA ILE A 88 18.48 1.49 7.55
C ILE A 88 17.42 0.90 8.50
N LYS A 89 17.60 1.04 9.82
CA LYS A 89 16.66 0.54 10.84
C LYS A 89 15.31 1.25 10.82
N THR A 90 15.27 2.52 10.38
CA THR A 90 14.04 3.33 10.35
C THR A 90 13.26 3.17 9.04
N LYS A 91 13.83 2.49 8.04
CA LYS A 91 13.20 2.31 6.73
C LYS A 91 11.91 1.48 6.80
N LYS A 92 10.95 1.82 5.92
CA LYS A 92 9.70 1.08 5.74
C LYS A 92 9.96 -0.22 4.97
N LEU A 93 8.99 -1.14 4.98
CA LEU A 93 9.13 -2.43 4.29
C LEU A 93 9.39 -2.24 2.80
N ASP A 94 8.65 -1.34 2.15
CA ASP A 94 8.79 -1.08 0.72
C ASP A 94 10.17 -0.51 0.38
N GLU A 95 10.67 0.47 1.15
CA GLU A 95 12.02 1.00 0.97
C GLU A 95 13.10 -0.07 1.19
N LEU A 96 12.90 -1.01 2.12
CA LEU A 96 13.82 -2.13 2.31
C LEU A 96 13.79 -3.09 1.13
N ARG A 97 12.64 -3.29 0.47
CA ARG A 97 12.54 -4.06 -0.77
C ARG A 97 13.26 -3.37 -1.92
N ASP A 98 13.13 -2.06 -2.04
CA ASP A 98 13.83 -1.30 -3.07
C ASP A 98 15.36 -1.33 -2.85
N ILE A 99 15.83 -1.22 -1.61
CA ILE A 99 17.25 -1.43 -1.27
C ILE A 99 17.68 -2.87 -1.58
N ALA A 100 16.87 -3.88 -1.25
CA ALA A 100 17.17 -5.27 -1.57
C ALA A 100 17.26 -5.49 -3.10
N ALA A 101 16.33 -4.93 -3.86
CA ALA A 101 16.32 -4.98 -5.33
C ALA A 101 17.58 -4.34 -5.92
N ALA A 102 17.96 -3.14 -5.44
CA ALA A 102 19.19 -2.46 -5.88
C ALA A 102 20.46 -3.27 -5.59
N LEU A 103 20.46 -4.07 -4.51
CA LEU A 103 21.54 -4.99 -4.15
C LEU A 103 21.40 -6.38 -4.82
N ARG A 104 20.38 -6.58 -5.66
CA ARG A 104 20.02 -7.86 -6.29
C ARG A 104 19.82 -9.01 -5.28
N LEU A 105 19.23 -8.68 -4.13
CA LEU A 105 18.84 -9.61 -3.08
C LEU A 105 17.34 -9.96 -3.19
N PRO A 106 16.89 -11.11 -2.65
CA PRO A 106 15.47 -11.45 -2.60
C PRO A 106 14.63 -10.44 -1.80
N GLU A 107 13.58 -9.90 -2.42
CA GLU A 107 12.61 -8.94 -1.84
C GLU A 107 11.54 -9.58 -0.94
N THR A 108 11.55 -10.91 -0.83
CA THR A 108 10.58 -11.67 -0.05
C THR A 108 10.97 -11.75 1.43
N GLY A 109 9.94 -11.79 2.28
CA GLY A 109 10.07 -11.99 3.72
C GLY A 109 9.47 -10.86 4.56
N LEU A 110 9.58 -11.03 5.87
CA LEU A 110 9.19 -10.03 6.86
C LEU A 110 10.23 -8.90 6.93
N LYS A 111 9.83 -7.75 7.49
CA LYS A 111 10.72 -6.58 7.65
C LYS A 111 12.05 -6.92 8.34
N ALA A 112 12.00 -7.74 9.39
CA ALA A 112 13.19 -8.13 10.14
C ALA A 112 14.16 -9.00 9.32
N GLU A 113 13.61 -9.92 8.51
CA GLU A 113 14.40 -10.81 7.65
C GLU A 113 15.10 -10.03 6.53
N LEU A 114 14.39 -9.10 5.87
CA LEU A 114 14.97 -8.22 4.86
C LEU A 114 16.09 -7.37 5.45
N LEU A 115 15.85 -6.75 6.61
CA LEU A 115 16.85 -5.94 7.29
C LEU A 115 18.08 -6.77 7.67
N GLN A 116 17.90 -7.97 8.21
CA GLN A 116 19.00 -8.87 8.54
C GLN A 116 19.82 -9.24 7.30
N ARG A 117 19.15 -9.58 6.19
CA ARG A 117 19.77 -9.97 4.92
C ARG A 117 20.60 -8.82 4.33
N ILE A 118 20.05 -7.61 4.31
CA ILE A 118 20.77 -6.42 3.82
C ILE A 118 21.99 -6.13 4.69
N VAL A 119 21.84 -6.15 6.02
CA VAL A 119 22.96 -5.90 6.93
C VAL A 119 24.05 -6.96 6.78
N GLN A 120 23.68 -8.23 6.64
CA GLN A 120 24.62 -9.32 6.41
C GLN A 120 25.41 -9.13 5.10
N PHE A 121 24.73 -8.71 4.03
CA PHE A 121 25.36 -8.42 2.74
C PHE A 121 26.43 -7.32 2.86
N PHE A 122 26.07 -6.17 3.46
CA PHE A 122 27.02 -5.08 3.66
C PHE A 122 28.16 -5.41 4.64
N ASN A 123 27.95 -6.35 5.56
CA ASN A 123 29.04 -6.82 6.42
C ASN A 123 30.03 -7.70 5.64
N GLY A 124 29.58 -8.44 4.63
CA GLY A 124 30.46 -9.15 3.70
C GLY A 124 31.16 -8.24 2.68
N GLN A 125 30.57 -7.08 2.36
CA GLN A 125 31.09 -6.11 1.39
C GLN A 125 31.17 -4.70 1.99
N PRO A 126 32.14 -4.45 2.90
CA PRO A 126 32.22 -3.16 3.60
C PRO A 126 32.51 -1.97 2.69
N GLU A 127 33.14 -2.18 1.53
CA GLU A 127 33.41 -1.09 0.56
C GLU A 127 32.14 -0.47 0.00
N LEU A 128 31.06 -1.25 -0.16
CA LEU A 128 29.77 -0.74 -0.61
C LEU A 128 29.15 0.25 0.39
N LYS A 129 29.54 0.21 1.67
CA LYS A 129 29.06 1.19 2.66
C LYS A 129 29.56 2.60 2.39
N LYS A 130 30.65 2.74 1.62
CA LYS A 130 31.24 4.03 1.23
C LYS A 130 30.71 4.54 -0.11
N ASN A 131 29.96 3.72 -0.86
CA ASN A 131 29.36 4.18 -2.11
C ASN A 131 28.35 5.28 -1.81
N GLN A 132 28.39 6.35 -2.61
CA GLN A 132 27.52 7.52 -2.49
C GLN A 132 26.03 7.14 -2.40
N GLN A 133 25.63 6.07 -3.08
CA GLN A 133 24.26 5.56 -3.07
C GLN A 133 23.82 5.00 -1.70
N TYR A 134 24.74 4.42 -0.92
CA TYR A 134 24.43 3.70 0.33
C TYR A 134 24.99 4.36 1.58
N GLU A 135 25.87 5.35 1.44
CA GLU A 135 26.54 6.03 2.57
C GLU A 135 25.52 6.56 3.59
N GLY A 136 24.43 7.16 3.10
CA GLY A 136 23.36 7.72 3.93
C GLY A 136 22.63 6.71 4.83
N LEU A 137 22.73 5.41 4.53
CA LEU A 137 22.12 4.33 5.32
C LEU A 137 22.88 4.02 6.61
N PHE A 138 24.20 4.18 6.58
CA PHE A 138 25.12 3.78 7.66
C PHE A 138 25.67 4.96 8.43
N ASN A 139 25.88 6.06 7.73
CA ASN A 139 26.18 7.34 8.32
C ASN A 139 24.92 8.21 8.17
N PRO A 140 23.91 8.04 9.04
CA PRO A 140 22.92 9.07 9.26
C PRO A 140 23.66 10.21 9.97
N SER A 141 24.57 10.88 9.25
CA SER A 141 25.16 12.12 9.65
C SER A 141 23.97 12.96 10.03
N ARG A 142 23.88 13.33 11.32
CA ARG A 142 22.81 14.17 11.87
C ARG A 142 22.70 15.30 10.88
N SER A 143 21.67 15.26 10.03
CA SER A 143 21.60 16.10 8.86
C SER A 143 21.70 17.52 9.37
N ARG A 144 22.91 18.07 9.33
CA ARG A 144 23.18 19.44 9.64
C ARG A 144 22.62 20.11 8.42
N ARG A 145 21.33 20.46 8.50
CA ARG A 145 20.57 21.24 7.53
C ARG A 145 21.31 21.26 6.20
N TRP A 146 21.23 20.16 5.44
CA TRP A 146 21.56 20.29 4.03
C TRP A 146 20.44 21.18 3.48
N HIS A 147 20.72 22.48 3.54
CA HIS A 147 20.18 23.48 2.64
C HIS A 147 20.63 22.99 1.28
N VAL A 148 19.80 22.13 0.68
CA VAL A 148 19.99 21.73 -0.70
C VAL A 148 19.72 23.01 -1.46
N GLU A 149 20.79 23.73 -1.79
CA GLU A 149 20.81 24.60 -2.94
C GLU A 149 20.61 23.67 -4.14
N ILE A 150 19.34 23.33 -4.39
CA ILE A 150 18.91 22.82 -5.68
C ILE A 150 19.28 23.97 -6.61
N GLY A 151 20.37 23.79 -7.35
CA GLY A 151 20.89 24.72 -8.33
C GLY A 151 19.84 24.94 -9.41
N ASN A 152 18.89 25.81 -9.12
CA ASN A 152 18.10 26.49 -10.11
C ASN A 152 19.04 27.55 -10.69
N ASN A 153 19.85 27.14 -11.67
CA ASN A 153 20.55 28.06 -12.57
C ASN A 153 19.51 28.75 -13.47
N THR A 154 18.61 29.52 -12.88
CA THR A 154 17.87 30.57 -13.58
C THR A 154 18.49 31.87 -13.13
N THR A 155 19.43 32.33 -13.94
CA THR A 155 20.01 33.66 -13.91
C THR A 155 18.90 34.67 -14.16
N GLU A 156 18.11 35.00 -13.15
CA GLU A 156 17.28 36.19 -13.16
C GLU A 156 17.64 37.01 -11.92
N SER A 157 18.55 37.94 -12.16
CA SER A 157 18.94 39.01 -11.26
C SER A 157 17.71 39.84 -10.88
N VAL A 158 17.08 39.53 -9.76
CA VAL A 158 16.13 40.44 -9.11
C VAL A 158 16.91 41.28 -8.09
N PRO A 159 16.93 42.62 -8.22
CA PRO A 159 17.69 43.48 -7.34
C PRO A 159 17.11 43.47 -5.91
N GLN A 160 18.04 43.41 -4.95
CA GLN A 160 17.83 43.65 -3.53
C GLN A 160 17.28 45.06 -3.31
N ASP A 161 16.10 45.15 -2.68
CA ASP A 161 15.84 46.20 -1.69
C ASP A 161 14.55 45.87 -0.93
N MET A 162 14.69 45.16 0.19
CA MET A 162 13.66 45.14 1.23
C MET A 162 14.34 45.31 2.60
N PRO A 163 13.96 46.35 3.37
CA PRO A 163 14.60 46.66 4.63
C PRO A 163 14.30 45.61 5.69
N ILE A 164 15.38 45.26 6.40
CA ILE A 164 15.44 44.40 7.56
C ILE A 164 14.59 45.02 8.68
N HIS A 165 13.34 44.58 8.84
CA HIS A 165 12.59 44.83 10.07
C HIS A 165 13.04 43.84 11.14
N GLN A 166 13.98 44.30 11.97
CA GLN A 166 14.30 43.69 13.24
C GLN A 166 13.05 43.73 14.15
N ASN A 167 12.36 42.61 14.29
CA ASN A 167 11.45 42.40 15.43
C ASN A 167 11.98 41.26 16.29
N LEU A 168 12.92 41.68 17.14
CA LEU A 168 13.48 40.99 18.26
C LEU A 168 12.41 40.89 19.37
N MET A 169 11.50 39.94 19.29
CA MET A 169 10.67 39.54 20.43
C MET A 169 11.29 38.31 21.07
N HIS A 170 12.27 38.57 21.94
CA HIS A 170 12.75 37.61 22.94
C HIS A 170 11.57 37.22 23.84
N THR A 171 11.06 36.01 23.67
CA THR A 171 10.26 35.36 24.71
C THR A 171 11.22 34.52 25.56
N PRO A 172 11.37 34.80 26.88
CA PRO A 172 12.14 33.94 27.76
C PRO A 172 11.38 32.62 27.90
N PHE A 173 11.79 31.61 27.13
CA PHE A 173 11.37 30.24 27.37
C PHE A 173 11.90 29.83 28.74
N GLY A 174 10.98 29.82 29.71
CA GLY A 174 11.22 29.36 31.06
C GLY A 174 11.86 27.98 31.05
N THR A 175 12.87 27.84 31.89
CA THR A 175 13.46 26.57 32.32
C THR A 175 12.36 25.71 32.95
N TYR A 176 11.68 24.92 32.13
CA TYR A 176 10.84 23.83 32.62
C TYR A 176 11.76 22.81 33.29
N GLN A 177 11.90 22.94 34.62
CA GLN A 177 12.45 21.91 35.47
C GLN A 177 11.39 20.79 35.54
N PRO A 178 11.63 19.61 34.95
CA PRO A 178 10.67 18.52 34.99
C PRO A 178 10.45 18.11 36.45
N GLN A 179 9.22 18.30 36.94
CA GLN A 179 8.80 17.81 38.24
C GLN A 179 8.92 16.27 38.24
N PRO A 180 9.49 15.65 39.28
CA PRO A 180 9.53 14.20 39.41
C PRO A 180 8.10 13.67 39.48
N ILE A 181 7.75 12.83 38.50
CA ILE A 181 6.45 12.16 38.45
C ILE A 181 6.35 11.29 39.72
N PRO A 182 5.32 11.46 40.56
CA PRO A 182 5.14 10.63 41.74
C PRO A 182 5.01 9.17 41.30
N GLN A 183 5.98 8.34 41.71
CA GLN A 183 5.93 6.92 41.44
C GLN A 183 4.77 6.32 42.24
N PRO A 184 3.81 5.64 41.59
CA PRO A 184 2.81 4.88 42.33
C PRO A 184 3.53 3.77 43.09
N SER A 185 3.42 3.81 44.42
CA SER A 185 3.84 2.70 45.28
C SER A 185 3.00 1.49 44.91
N MET A 186 3.57 0.60 44.09
CA MET A 186 3.01 -0.71 43.80
C MET A 186 3.08 -1.52 45.09
N SER A 187 1.98 -1.52 45.85
CA SER A 187 1.75 -2.49 46.90
C SER A 187 1.89 -3.89 46.29
N HIS A 188 2.69 -4.72 46.96
CA HIS A 188 2.96 -6.10 46.62
C HIS A 188 1.65 -6.87 46.38
N ILE A 189 1.41 -7.22 45.12
CA ILE A 189 0.43 -8.23 44.76
C ILE A 189 1.14 -9.57 44.92
N ASP A 190 0.86 -10.25 46.02
CA ASP A 190 1.25 -11.65 46.21
C ASP A 190 0.59 -12.49 45.11
N LEU A 191 1.39 -12.84 44.09
CA LEU A 191 0.95 -13.78 43.05
C LEU A 191 0.86 -15.17 43.68
N PRO A 192 -0.32 -15.82 43.68
CA PRO A 192 -0.41 -17.22 44.04
C PRO A 192 0.42 -18.04 43.05
N SER A 193 1.27 -18.92 43.60
CA SER A 193 2.07 -19.90 42.88
C SER A 193 1.19 -20.69 41.90
N LEU A 194 1.20 -20.27 40.63
CA LEU A 194 0.54 -21.00 39.56
C LEU A 194 1.31 -22.32 39.39
N GLY A 195 0.64 -23.39 39.79
CA GLY A 195 1.12 -24.76 39.65
C GLY A 195 1.65 -25.02 38.25
N ARG A 196 2.72 -25.81 38.19
CA ARG A 196 3.45 -26.17 36.96
C ARG A 196 2.48 -26.65 35.88
N TYR A 197 2.18 -25.76 34.94
CA TYR A 197 1.45 -26.12 33.74
C TYR A 197 2.33 -27.02 32.90
N VAL A 198 2.00 -28.32 32.87
CA VAL A 198 2.58 -29.27 31.94
C VAL A 198 1.78 -29.15 30.64
N PRO A 199 2.36 -28.61 29.56
CA PRO A 199 1.65 -28.51 28.30
C PRO A 199 1.29 -29.91 27.78
N PRO A 200 0.08 -30.11 27.23
CA PRO A 200 -0.32 -31.38 26.67
C PRO A 200 0.58 -31.76 25.48
N PRO A 201 0.81 -33.06 25.25
CA PRO A 201 1.58 -33.54 24.11
C PRO A 201 0.91 -33.11 22.81
N ILE A 202 1.70 -32.48 21.94
CA ILE A 202 1.24 -32.02 20.63
C ILE A 202 0.91 -33.25 19.79
N PRO A 203 -0.32 -33.39 19.26
CA PRO A 203 -0.66 -34.49 18.39
C PRO A 203 0.23 -34.45 17.15
N GLN A 204 0.96 -35.53 16.92
CA GLN A 204 1.79 -35.68 15.73
C GLN A 204 0.87 -35.78 14.52
N PHE A 205 0.90 -34.76 13.67
CA PHE A 205 0.14 -34.73 12.44
C PHE A 205 0.76 -35.74 11.47
N VAL A 206 0.16 -36.93 11.38
CA VAL A 206 0.53 -37.90 10.36
C VAL A 206 -0.09 -37.40 9.06
N PRO A 207 0.70 -36.97 8.05
CA PRO A 207 0.14 -36.60 6.77
C PRO A 207 -0.50 -37.85 6.17
N ALA A 208 -1.83 -37.80 5.99
CA ALA A 208 -2.55 -38.81 5.26
C ALA A 208 -1.91 -38.91 3.87
N ALA A 209 -1.40 -40.10 3.54
CA ALA A 209 -0.96 -40.45 2.20
C ALA A 209 -2.19 -40.45 1.27
N GLY A 210 -2.60 -39.25 0.87
CA GLY A 210 -3.70 -39.00 -0.03
C GLY A 210 -3.20 -39.13 -1.46
N ASN A 211 -3.77 -40.11 -2.16
CA ASN A 211 -3.61 -40.38 -3.58
C ASN A 211 -3.64 -39.07 -4.38
N ARG A 212 -2.50 -38.73 -4.96
CA ARG A 212 -2.35 -37.67 -5.96
C ARG A 212 -2.95 -38.22 -7.25
N GLU A 213 -4.27 -38.14 -7.40
CA GLU A 213 -4.91 -38.23 -8.70
C GLU A 213 -4.32 -37.13 -9.58
N GLU A 214 -3.52 -37.54 -10.56
CA GLU A 214 -3.01 -36.70 -11.63
C GLU A 214 -4.19 -36.21 -12.47
N PHE A 215 -4.79 -35.10 -12.06
CA PHE A 215 -5.56 -34.27 -12.98
C PHE A 215 -4.58 -33.67 -14.00
N ARG A 216 -4.31 -34.43 -15.07
CA ARG A 216 -3.84 -33.89 -16.35
C ARG A 216 -4.94 -32.98 -16.89
N VAL A 217 -4.95 -31.74 -16.44
CA VAL A 217 -5.66 -30.67 -17.16
C VAL A 217 -4.77 -30.35 -18.35
N GLY A 218 -5.11 -30.92 -19.51
CA GLY A 218 -4.57 -30.50 -20.80
C GLY A 218 -5.01 -29.07 -21.08
N ALA A 219 -4.29 -28.11 -20.51
CA ALA A 219 -4.35 -26.72 -20.93
C ALA A 219 -3.56 -26.62 -22.24
N GLU A 220 -4.23 -26.91 -23.34
CA GLU A 220 -3.82 -26.50 -24.68
C GLU A 220 -3.84 -24.97 -24.69
N VAL A 221 -2.71 -24.37 -24.35
CA VAL A 221 -2.45 -22.95 -24.51
C VAL A 221 -2.39 -22.70 -26.02
N GLN A 222 -3.52 -22.33 -26.61
CA GLN A 222 -3.53 -21.67 -27.91
C GLN A 222 -2.73 -20.39 -27.76
N MET A 223 -1.48 -20.44 -28.22
CA MET A 223 -0.64 -19.28 -28.44
C MET A 223 -1.34 -18.43 -29.49
N TYR A 224 -2.07 -17.42 -29.04
CA TYR A 224 -2.57 -16.35 -29.90
C TYR A 224 -1.35 -15.60 -30.42
N ASP A 225 -0.87 -16.00 -31.60
CA ASP A 225 0.12 -15.22 -32.34
C ASP A 225 -0.49 -13.86 -32.62
N GLY A 226 -0.02 -12.85 -31.87
CA GLY A 226 -0.44 -11.45 -31.92
C GLY A 226 -0.07 -10.75 -33.23
N ARG A 227 -0.36 -11.35 -34.39
CA ARG A 227 -0.49 -10.66 -35.67
C ARG A 227 -1.95 -10.25 -35.86
N SER A 228 -2.45 -9.46 -34.92
CA SER A 228 -3.67 -8.70 -35.16
C SER A 228 -3.35 -7.68 -36.24
N GLN A 229 -3.83 -7.94 -37.45
CA GLN A 229 -3.82 -6.94 -38.51
C GLN A 229 -4.56 -5.68 -38.02
N PRO A 230 -4.06 -4.47 -38.30
CA PRO A 230 -4.81 -3.27 -38.03
C PRO A 230 -6.08 -3.29 -38.90
N TYR A 231 -7.23 -3.44 -38.25
CA TYR A 231 -8.53 -3.29 -38.90
C TYR A 231 -8.69 -1.82 -39.31
N SER A 232 -8.32 -1.52 -40.55
CA SER A 232 -8.59 -0.26 -41.24
C SER A 232 -10.07 -0.23 -41.61
N GLY A 233 -10.91 0.17 -40.64
CA GLY A 233 -12.31 0.49 -40.86
C GLY A 233 -12.52 2.01 -40.77
N PRO A 234 -13.22 2.65 -41.73
CA PRO A 234 -13.42 4.09 -41.73
C PRO A 234 -14.57 4.47 -40.80
N TYR A 235 -14.30 4.57 -39.49
CA TYR A 235 -15.20 5.28 -38.59
C TYR A 235 -14.93 6.78 -38.70
N GLN A 236 -15.58 7.44 -39.67
CA GLN A 236 -15.78 8.88 -39.66
C GLN A 236 -16.71 9.23 -38.49
N TRP A 237 -16.13 9.63 -37.36
CA TRP A 237 -16.88 10.31 -36.31
C TRP A 237 -17.19 11.74 -36.79
N GLN A 238 -18.42 11.96 -37.25
CA GLN A 238 -18.92 13.31 -37.48
C GLN A 238 -19.16 13.98 -36.12
N TYR A 239 -18.25 14.88 -35.74
CA TYR A 239 -18.43 15.78 -34.59
C TYR A 239 -19.52 16.81 -34.92
N THR A 240 -20.75 16.56 -34.50
CA THR A 240 -21.77 17.62 -34.45
C THR A 240 -21.42 18.57 -33.31
N HIS A 241 -20.90 19.75 -33.64
CA HIS A 241 -20.76 20.86 -32.71
C HIS A 241 -22.17 21.37 -32.35
N ASN A 242 -22.67 20.99 -31.18
CA ASN A 242 -23.80 21.70 -30.57
C ASN A 242 -23.27 22.99 -29.93
N ASN A 243 -23.24 24.06 -30.73
CA ASN A 243 -23.16 25.42 -30.21
C ASN A 243 -24.50 25.74 -29.54
N ASN A 244 -24.60 25.47 -28.25
CA ASN A 244 -25.72 25.98 -27.47
C ASN A 244 -25.41 27.43 -27.10
N TYR A 245 -25.99 28.31 -27.91
CA TYR A 245 -26.23 29.73 -27.68
C TYR A 245 -26.87 29.90 -26.28
N MET A 246 -26.22 30.65 -25.41
CA MET A 246 -26.90 31.28 -24.27
C MET A 246 -26.68 32.78 -24.43
N ASP A 247 -27.64 33.40 -25.12
CA ASP A 247 -27.96 34.81 -24.97
C ASP A 247 -28.31 35.06 -23.51
N HIS A 248 -27.56 35.94 -22.86
CA HIS A 248 -28.03 36.66 -21.70
C HIS A 248 -27.68 38.14 -21.87
N ASP A 249 -28.56 38.83 -22.59
CA ASP A 249 -28.79 40.26 -22.40
C ASP A 249 -29.88 40.45 -21.32
N ALA A 250 -29.55 41.19 -20.26
CA ALA A 250 -30.35 42.22 -19.59
C ALA A 250 -29.65 42.68 -18.30
#